data_AF-A0A915BQB3-F1
#
_entry.id   AF-A0A915BQB3-F1
#
_cell.length_a   1.000
_cell.length_b   1.000
_cell.length_c   1.000
_cell.angle_alpha   90.00
_cell.angle_beta   90.00
_cell.angle_gamma   90.00
#
_symmetry.space_group_name_H-M   'P 1'
#
loop_
_entity.id
_entity.type
_entity.pdbx_description
1 polymer ?
#
loop_
_entity_poly.entity_id
_entity_poly.type
_entity_poly.pdbx_seq_one_letter_code
_entity_poly.pdbx_strand_id
1 'polypeptide(L)'
;MQSHLGSVQRYQNDMMGFIPYGARSREEYAIREEFTNKDGRGVFMMVLIVAKDGGTVLRAEILREAVKNGFIVQRGLLAANVSLSERISLGYPVTELYGRRVNIQPNFHGVVSLNNTMMNSTEIDEGDSSILISNMVFAKMLTLLYREERTGDWTDKQVTDYELSIVNYFQRVYQPEFVQIFVVNFSYIDYEITRAGLSMLPYLIVGFAIMSVCSTLSTLISAAYMQQISFHKSSPIVARATYQPITWDETGFLLSSHLL
;
A
#
# COMPACT_ATOMS: atom_id res chain seq x y z
N MET A 1 6.10 25.68 36.80
CA MET A 1 6.10 26.49 35.56
C MET A 1 6.85 25.72 34.49
N GLN A 2 6.17 24.74 33.88
CA GLN A 2 6.61 24.09 32.63
C GLN A 2 5.34 23.86 31.83
N SER A 3 5.34 24.43 30.63
CA SER A 3 4.23 24.64 29.73
C SER A 3 3.62 23.33 29.25
N HIS A 4 2.33 23.16 29.52
CA HIS A 4 1.43 22.37 28.69
C HIS A 4 1.36 23.00 27.29
N LEU A 5 2.37 22.77 26.45
CA LEU A 5 2.17 22.85 25.01
C LEU A 5 1.46 21.55 24.65
N GLY A 6 0.14 21.62 24.47
CA GLY A 6 -0.63 20.52 23.92
C GLY A 6 0.06 20.07 22.64
N SER A 7 0.61 18.85 22.65
CA SER A 7 1.04 18.21 21.43
C SER A 7 -0.18 18.19 20.53
N VAL A 8 -0.17 18.98 19.46
CA VAL A 8 -1.15 18.88 18.39
C VAL A 8 -1.12 17.41 17.96
N GLN A 9 -2.13 16.66 18.38
CA GLN A 9 -2.25 15.26 18.03
C GLN A 9 -2.47 15.27 16.53
N ARG A 10 -1.43 14.92 15.77
CA ARG A 10 -1.54 14.82 14.32
C ARG A 10 -2.72 13.89 14.05
N TYR A 11 -3.62 14.32 13.17
CA TYR A 11 -4.68 13.46 12.68
C TYR A 11 -4.05 12.18 12.14
N GLN A 12 -4.24 11.08 12.87
CA GLN A 12 -3.72 9.76 12.54
C GLN A 12 -4.91 8.95 12.04
N ASN A 13 -5.00 8.79 10.73
CA ASN A 13 -5.92 7.81 10.16
C ASN A 13 -5.29 6.44 10.29
N ASP A 14 -5.73 5.72 11.30
CA ASP A 14 -5.52 4.28 11.42
C ASP A 14 -6.55 3.56 10.55
N MET A 15 -6.14 2.54 9.80
CA MET A 15 -7.04 1.68 9.01
C MET A 15 -8.22 1.13 9.82
N MET A 16 -8.08 0.99 11.14
CA MET A 16 -9.17 0.55 12.02
C MET A 16 -10.39 1.49 12.01
N GLY A 17 -10.22 2.74 11.54
CA GLY A 17 -11.31 3.70 11.33
C GLY A 17 -12.36 3.26 10.30
N PHE A 18 -12.02 2.32 9.41
CA PHE A 18 -12.95 1.79 8.41
C PHE A 18 -13.74 0.56 8.88
N ILE A 19 -13.45 0.03 10.07
CA ILE A 19 -14.12 -1.13 10.64
C ILE A 19 -15.10 -0.64 11.70
N PRO A 20 -16.41 -1.00 11.65
CA PRO A 20 -17.38 -0.54 12.62
C PRO A 20 -17.05 -1.01 14.05
N TYR A 21 -17.49 -0.23 15.02
CA TYR A 21 -17.35 -0.60 16.44
C TYR A 21 -18.16 -1.87 16.74
N GLY A 22 -17.59 -2.76 17.56
CA GLY A 22 -18.22 -4.05 17.91
C GLY A 22 -18.11 -5.13 16.84
N ALA A 23 -17.41 -4.88 15.71
CA ALA A 23 -17.16 -5.91 14.73
C ALA A 23 -16.19 -6.98 15.26
N ARG A 24 -16.55 -8.27 15.06
CA ARG A 24 -15.69 -9.42 15.41
C ARG A 24 -14.28 -9.33 14.82
N SER A 25 -14.13 -8.73 13.64
CA SER A 25 -12.81 -8.54 13.01
C SER A 25 -11.86 -7.68 13.86
N ARG A 26 -12.37 -6.74 14.67
CA ARG A 26 -11.52 -5.97 15.59
C ARG A 26 -10.96 -6.84 16.72
N GLU A 27 -11.78 -7.73 17.26
CA GLU A 27 -11.35 -8.65 18.32
C GLU A 27 -10.30 -9.64 17.79
N GLU A 28 -10.55 -10.23 16.62
CA GLU A 28 -9.60 -11.14 15.98
C GLU A 28 -8.28 -10.45 15.62
N TYR A 29 -8.35 -9.20 15.15
CA TYR A 29 -7.16 -8.40 14.89
C TYR A 29 -6.37 -8.11 16.17
N ALA A 30 -7.04 -7.72 17.26
CA ALA A 30 -6.40 -7.47 18.54
C ALA A 30 -5.68 -8.72 19.08
N ILE A 31 -6.32 -9.88 19.00
CA ILE A 31 -5.71 -11.16 19.38
C ILE A 31 -4.50 -11.47 18.49
N ARG A 32 -4.62 -11.29 17.16
CA ARG A 32 -3.50 -11.50 16.24
C ARG A 32 -2.32 -10.60 16.55
N GLU A 33 -2.56 -9.33 16.85
CA GLU A 33 -1.53 -8.36 17.22
C GLU A 33 -0.85 -8.73 18.53
N GLU A 34 -1.60 -9.20 19.54
CA GLU A 34 -1.03 -9.69 20.79
C GLU A 34 -0.06 -10.87 20.57
N PHE A 35 -0.44 -11.83 19.71
CA PHE A 35 0.42 -12.96 19.38
C PHE A 35 1.61 -12.58 18.48
N THR A 36 1.42 -11.63 17.57
CA THR A 36 2.40 -11.26 16.54
C THR A 36 3.43 -10.26 17.05
N ASN A 37 3.02 -9.32 17.89
CA ASN A 37 3.79 -8.16 18.32
C ASN A 37 4.00 -8.19 19.84
N LYS A 38 4.30 -9.37 20.40
CA LYS A 38 4.56 -9.56 21.83
C LYS A 38 5.69 -8.65 22.34
N ASP A 39 6.75 -8.52 21.55
CA ASP A 39 7.91 -7.68 21.86
C ASP A 39 7.82 -6.30 21.19
N GLY A 40 6.63 -5.89 20.72
CA GLY A 40 6.36 -4.64 19.99
C GLY A 40 6.23 -4.83 18.48
N ARG A 41 5.87 -3.76 17.77
CA ARG A 41 5.58 -3.80 16.32
C ARG A 41 6.84 -4.09 15.51
N GLY A 42 6.87 -5.27 14.87
CA GLY A 42 7.95 -5.65 13.94
C GLY A 42 7.88 -4.91 12.60
N VAL A 43 8.87 -5.16 11.74
CA VAL A 43 8.90 -4.65 10.36
C VAL A 43 8.20 -5.66 9.46
N PHE A 44 7.25 -5.19 8.64
CA PHE A 44 6.59 -6.03 7.64
C PHE A 44 6.59 -5.33 6.29
N MET A 45 7.12 -5.97 5.25
CA MET A 45 7.13 -5.39 3.91
C MET A 45 6.83 -6.46 2.86
N MET A 46 5.95 -6.12 1.94
CA MET A 46 5.70 -6.90 0.74
C MET A 46 6.28 -6.16 -0.45
N VAL A 47 7.20 -6.78 -1.17
CA VAL A 47 7.81 -6.24 -2.38
C VAL A 47 7.27 -7.01 -3.57
N LEU A 48 6.56 -6.32 -4.46
CA LEU A 48 6.04 -6.85 -5.71
C LEU A 48 6.98 -6.43 -6.84
N ILE A 49 7.41 -7.40 -7.63
CA ILE A 49 8.37 -7.22 -8.71
C ILE A 49 7.72 -7.70 -10.01
N VAL A 50 7.71 -6.81 -10.99
CA VAL A 50 7.14 -7.03 -12.32
C VAL A 50 8.18 -6.67 -13.38
N ALA A 51 8.18 -7.35 -14.51
CA ALA A 51 9.03 -6.99 -15.64
C ALA A 51 8.55 -5.68 -16.29
N LYS A 52 9.45 -4.72 -16.58
CA LYS A 52 9.08 -3.42 -17.18
C LYS A 52 8.47 -3.54 -18.57
N ASP A 53 8.93 -4.51 -19.34
CA ASP A 53 8.42 -4.84 -20.68
C ASP A 53 7.14 -5.68 -20.65
N GLY A 54 6.61 -5.99 -19.46
CA GLY A 54 5.41 -6.80 -19.28
C GLY A 54 5.61 -8.30 -19.56
N GLY A 55 6.84 -8.73 -19.81
CA GLY A 55 7.20 -10.13 -20.05
C GLY A 55 7.27 -10.98 -18.78
N THR A 56 7.91 -12.15 -18.88
CA THR A 56 8.09 -13.07 -17.74
C THR A 56 9.15 -12.55 -16.77
N VAL A 57 8.90 -12.70 -15.46
CA VAL A 57 9.89 -12.40 -14.41
C VAL A 57 10.96 -13.48 -14.26
N LEU A 58 10.82 -14.62 -14.95
CA LEU A 58 11.76 -15.75 -14.84
C LEU A 58 13.04 -15.57 -15.67
N ARG A 59 13.15 -14.49 -16.45
CA ARG A 59 14.37 -14.20 -17.23
C ARG A 59 15.56 -13.95 -16.32
N ALA A 60 16.73 -14.40 -16.76
CA ALA A 60 17.96 -14.31 -15.98
C ALA A 60 18.33 -12.86 -15.61
N GLU A 61 18.10 -11.90 -16.51
CA GLU A 61 18.37 -10.47 -16.26
C GLU A 61 17.51 -9.91 -15.14
N ILE A 62 16.20 -10.21 -15.19
CA ILE A 62 15.22 -9.81 -14.17
C ILE A 62 15.51 -10.50 -12.84
N LEU A 63 15.73 -11.81 -12.84
CA LEU A 63 16.05 -12.55 -11.62
C LEU A 63 17.39 -12.13 -11.02
N ARG A 64 18.38 -11.76 -11.84
CA ARG A 64 19.67 -11.24 -11.35
C ARG A 64 19.50 -9.89 -10.66
N GLU A 65 18.65 -9.03 -11.21
CA GLU A 65 18.32 -7.74 -10.61
C GLU A 65 17.45 -7.90 -9.35
N ALA A 66 16.51 -8.85 -9.36
CA ALA A 66 15.54 -9.08 -8.28
C ALA A 66 16.05 -9.94 -7.10
N VAL A 67 16.79 -11.03 -7.36
CA VAL A 67 17.16 -12.04 -6.35
C VAL A 67 18.59 -12.53 -6.59
N LYS A 68 19.55 -12.01 -5.83
CA LYS A 68 20.98 -12.22 -6.13
C LYS A 68 21.56 -13.63 -5.85
N ASN A 69 20.85 -14.57 -5.21
CA ASN A 69 21.60 -15.63 -4.49
C ASN A 69 21.21 -17.12 -4.73
N GLY A 70 20.13 -17.47 -5.43
CA GLY A 70 19.71 -18.89 -5.59
C GLY A 70 19.70 -19.42 -7.03
N PHE A 71 18.92 -18.77 -7.89
CA PHE A 71 18.80 -19.13 -9.30
C PHE A 71 20.13 -18.98 -10.07
N ILE A 72 20.92 -17.97 -9.69
CA ILE A 72 22.26 -17.73 -10.26
C ILE A 72 23.20 -18.90 -9.99
N VAL A 73 23.12 -19.52 -8.81
CA VAL A 73 23.97 -20.65 -8.43
C VAL A 73 23.65 -21.87 -9.29
N GLN A 74 22.37 -22.21 -9.46
CA GLN A 74 21.97 -23.33 -10.31
C GLN A 74 22.26 -23.09 -11.79
N ARG A 75 22.03 -21.87 -12.29
CA ARG A 75 22.45 -21.51 -13.66
C ARG A 75 23.97 -21.59 -13.84
N GLY A 76 24.74 -21.21 -12.83
CA GLY A 76 26.21 -21.34 -12.84
C GLY A 76 26.66 -22.80 -12.94
N LEU A 77 26.01 -23.71 -12.21
CA LEU A 77 26.29 -25.15 -12.28
C LEU A 77 25.91 -25.75 -13.64
N LEU A 78 24.74 -25.34 -14.17
CA LEU A 78 24.29 -25.76 -15.50
C LEU A 78 25.25 -25.27 -16.61
N ALA A 79 25.71 -24.02 -16.52
CA ALA A 79 26.70 -23.45 -17.44
C ALA A 79 28.07 -24.14 -17.33
N ALA A 80 28.41 -24.68 -16.16
CA ALA A 80 29.60 -25.48 -15.94
C ALA A 80 29.44 -26.95 -16.37
N ASN A 81 28.30 -27.34 -16.95
CA ASN A 81 27.94 -28.71 -17.31
C ASN A 81 28.02 -29.69 -16.12
N VAL A 82 27.82 -29.19 -14.90
CA VAL A 82 27.77 -29.98 -13.66
C VAL A 82 26.32 -30.33 -13.38
N SER A 83 26.06 -31.56 -12.90
CA SER A 83 24.72 -31.99 -12.49
C SER A 83 24.13 -31.03 -11.46
N LEU A 84 22.84 -30.70 -11.60
CA LEU A 84 22.14 -29.83 -10.65
C LEU A 84 22.23 -30.40 -9.23
N SER A 85 22.23 -29.51 -8.23
CA SER A 85 22.22 -29.95 -6.84
C SER A 85 20.90 -30.63 -6.50
N GLU A 86 20.95 -31.91 -6.12
CA GLU A 86 19.78 -32.67 -5.63
C GLU A 86 19.12 -32.01 -4.41
N ARG A 87 19.86 -31.17 -3.68
CA ARG A 87 19.36 -30.44 -2.51
C ARG A 87 18.45 -29.27 -2.87
N ILE A 88 18.37 -28.86 -4.14
CA ILE A 88 17.62 -27.69 -4.59
C ILE A 88 16.81 -28.10 -5.82
N SER A 89 15.51 -28.34 -5.64
CA SER A 89 14.56 -28.65 -6.71
C SER A 89 13.54 -27.53 -6.83
N LEU A 90 13.65 -26.70 -7.87
CA LEU A 90 12.87 -25.47 -8.08
C LEU A 90 11.50 -25.70 -8.75
N GLY A 91 10.75 -26.71 -8.29
CA GLY A 91 9.40 -27.00 -8.79
C GLY A 91 8.33 -26.05 -8.22
N TYR A 92 7.33 -25.73 -9.04
CA TYR A 92 6.08 -25.06 -8.65
C TYR A 92 4.93 -26.08 -8.61
N PRO A 93 4.01 -26.04 -7.62
CA PRO A 93 3.86 -25.02 -6.57
C PRO A 93 4.72 -25.25 -5.30
N VAL A 94 5.31 -26.43 -5.16
CA VAL A 94 6.13 -26.79 -3.99
C VAL A 94 7.56 -27.05 -4.46
N THR A 95 8.48 -26.29 -3.89
CA THR A 95 9.93 -26.38 -4.12
C THR A 95 10.58 -27.15 -2.98
N GLU A 96 11.62 -27.91 -3.26
CA GLU A 96 12.47 -28.53 -2.23
C GLU A 96 13.80 -27.77 -2.11
N LEU A 97 14.07 -27.21 -0.93
CA LEU A 97 15.29 -26.48 -0.60
C LEU A 97 15.95 -27.13 0.61
N TYR A 98 17.15 -27.66 0.43
CA TYR A 98 17.93 -28.34 1.47
C TYR A 98 17.15 -29.45 2.19
N GLY A 99 16.39 -30.25 1.44
CA GLY A 99 15.57 -31.34 1.98
C GLY A 99 14.27 -30.89 2.66
N ARG A 100 13.91 -29.59 2.56
CA ARG A 100 12.65 -29.05 3.07
C ARG A 100 11.75 -28.65 1.93
N ARG A 101 10.50 -29.12 1.98
CA ARG A 101 9.45 -28.75 1.04
C ARG A 101 8.83 -27.43 1.46
N VAL A 102 8.93 -26.41 0.61
CA VAL A 102 8.41 -25.06 0.83
C VAL A 102 7.37 -24.76 -0.24
N ASN A 103 6.21 -24.27 0.18
CA ASN A 103 5.21 -23.77 -0.74
C ASN A 103 5.64 -22.40 -1.27
N ILE A 104 5.92 -22.31 -2.57
CA ILE A 104 6.36 -21.07 -3.24
C ILE A 104 5.21 -20.36 -3.97
N GLN A 105 4.00 -20.92 -3.94
CA GLN A 105 2.80 -20.30 -4.49
C GLN A 105 2.55 -18.85 -4.02
N PRO A 106 2.71 -18.47 -2.74
CA PRO A 106 2.49 -17.08 -2.34
C PRO A 106 3.51 -16.09 -2.93
N ASN A 107 4.61 -16.59 -3.51
CA ASN A 107 5.66 -15.76 -4.08
C ASN A 107 5.51 -15.56 -5.60
N PHE A 108 4.86 -16.47 -6.33
CA PHE A 108 4.74 -16.37 -7.80
C PHE A 108 3.29 -16.21 -8.24
N HIS A 109 3.02 -15.19 -9.06
CA HIS A 109 1.68 -14.86 -9.53
C HIS A 109 1.59 -14.90 -11.06
N GLY A 110 0.44 -15.36 -11.58
CA GLY A 110 0.22 -15.51 -13.01
C GLY A 110 1.12 -16.56 -13.64
N VAL A 111 1.30 -17.70 -12.97
CA VAL A 111 2.20 -18.78 -13.40
C VAL A 111 1.55 -19.61 -14.51
N VAL A 112 2.29 -19.84 -15.59
CA VAL A 112 1.96 -20.82 -16.63
C VAL A 112 3.00 -21.94 -16.57
N SER A 113 2.53 -23.16 -16.33
CA SER A 113 3.36 -24.37 -16.28
C SER A 113 3.45 -25.03 -17.65
N LEU A 114 4.52 -25.79 -17.88
CA LEU A 114 4.63 -26.68 -19.04
C LEU A 114 3.42 -27.62 -19.09
N ASN A 115 2.80 -27.71 -20.26
CA ASN A 115 1.88 -28.79 -20.57
C ASN A 115 2.69 -30.03 -20.99
N ASN A 116 2.27 -31.21 -20.56
CA ASN A 116 2.99 -32.48 -20.76
C ASN A 116 3.29 -32.81 -22.24
N THR A 117 2.59 -32.17 -23.18
CA THR A 117 2.80 -32.31 -24.63
C THR A 117 4.05 -31.63 -25.17
N MET A 118 4.58 -30.59 -24.49
CA MET A 118 5.85 -29.94 -24.88
C MET A 118 7.10 -30.64 -24.32
N MET A 119 6.92 -31.65 -23.48
CA MET A 119 8.02 -32.47 -22.96
C MET A 119 8.49 -33.54 -23.96
N ASN A 120 7.69 -33.81 -25.00
CA ASN A 120 7.96 -34.82 -26.04
C ASN A 120 8.62 -34.24 -27.31
N SER A 121 8.72 -32.91 -27.45
CA SER A 121 9.51 -32.29 -28.51
C SER A 121 10.98 -32.28 -28.11
N THR A 122 11.73 -33.23 -28.63
CA THR A 122 13.18 -33.43 -28.45
C THR A 122 14.04 -32.37 -29.17
N GLU A 123 13.58 -31.11 -29.18
CA GLU A 123 14.37 -29.98 -29.65
C GLU A 123 14.46 -28.98 -28.49
N ILE A 124 15.33 -29.32 -27.53
CA ILE A 124 15.78 -28.36 -26.52
C ILE A 124 16.76 -27.45 -27.25
N ASP A 125 16.26 -26.33 -27.75
CA ASP A 125 17.09 -25.23 -28.24
C ASP A 125 17.98 -24.76 -27.08
N GLU A 126 19.29 -24.67 -27.29
CA GLU A 126 20.30 -24.42 -26.23
C GLU A 126 20.09 -23.09 -25.47
N GLY A 127 19.20 -22.23 -25.96
CA GLY A 127 18.78 -20.98 -25.32
C GLY A 127 17.81 -21.12 -24.14
N ASP A 128 17.08 -22.24 -24.00
CA ASP A 128 16.01 -22.38 -23.01
C ASP A 128 16.39 -23.25 -21.80
N SER A 129 17.53 -22.93 -21.20
CA SER A 129 18.03 -23.52 -19.95
C SER A 129 17.06 -23.41 -18.75
N SER A 130 15.95 -22.68 -18.89
CA SER A 130 14.95 -22.46 -17.84
C SER A 130 14.07 -23.70 -17.62
N ILE A 131 13.82 -24.47 -18.67
CA ILE A 131 13.00 -25.70 -18.69
C ILE A 131 13.62 -26.81 -17.85
N LEU A 132 14.96 -26.85 -17.75
CA LEU A 132 15.70 -27.85 -16.97
C LEU A 132 15.71 -27.54 -15.46
N ILE A 133 15.41 -26.30 -15.07
CA ILE A 133 15.53 -25.81 -13.69
C ILE A 133 14.18 -25.85 -12.98
N SER A 134 13.10 -25.52 -13.68
CA SER A 134 11.74 -25.44 -13.12
C SER A 134 10.68 -25.84 -14.14
N ASN A 135 9.53 -26.32 -13.66
CA ASN A 135 8.35 -26.57 -14.50
C ASN A 135 7.56 -25.29 -14.88
N MET A 136 8.00 -24.11 -14.44
CA MET A 136 7.40 -22.81 -14.78
C MET A 136 7.97 -22.24 -16.08
N VAL A 137 7.10 -21.96 -17.06
CA VAL A 137 7.48 -21.29 -18.33
C VAL A 137 7.32 -19.78 -18.20
N PHE A 138 6.25 -19.36 -17.53
CA PHE A 138 5.91 -17.95 -17.40
C PHE A 138 5.49 -17.65 -15.97
N ALA A 139 5.96 -16.52 -15.44
CA ALA A 139 5.41 -15.92 -14.24
C ALA A 139 5.26 -14.41 -14.48
N LYS A 140 4.11 -13.85 -14.12
CA LYS A 140 3.81 -12.43 -14.37
C LYS A 140 4.44 -11.53 -13.32
N MET A 141 4.47 -11.97 -12.06
CA MET A 141 4.89 -11.17 -10.93
C MET A 141 5.52 -12.05 -9.84
N LEU A 142 6.57 -11.52 -9.23
CA LEU A 142 7.25 -12.11 -8.08
C LEU A 142 6.94 -11.26 -6.83
N THR A 143 6.55 -11.91 -5.75
CA THR A 143 6.26 -11.32 -4.45
C THR A 143 7.29 -11.80 -3.45
N LEU A 144 8.00 -10.85 -2.84
CA LEU A 144 8.91 -11.10 -1.73
C LEU A 144 8.26 -10.56 -0.46
N LEU A 145 8.20 -11.40 0.56
CA LEU A 145 7.68 -11.04 1.86
C LEU A 145 8.86 -10.95 2.84
N TYR A 146 9.08 -9.75 3.34
CA TYR A 146 10.05 -9.49 4.40
C TYR A 146 9.28 -9.26 5.69
N ARG A 147 9.61 -10.04 6.72
CA ARG A 147 9.06 -9.87 8.05
C ARG A 147 10.18 -10.06 9.06
N GLU A 148 10.28 -9.11 9.96
CA GLU A 148 11.25 -9.12 11.05
C GLU A 148 10.55 -8.76 12.36
N GLU A 149 10.94 -9.44 13.43
CA GLU A 149 10.51 -9.08 14.78
C GLU A 149 11.26 -7.83 15.25
N ARG A 150 10.67 -7.06 16.16
CA ARG A 150 11.32 -5.86 16.68
C ARG A 150 12.57 -6.26 17.46
N THR A 151 13.73 -5.80 17.02
CA THR A 151 15.00 -6.04 17.72
C THR A 151 15.39 -4.80 18.55
N GLY A 152 15.54 -4.98 19.87
CA GLY A 152 15.96 -3.91 20.80
C GLY A 152 14.90 -2.86 21.11
N ASP A 153 15.34 -1.67 21.55
CA ASP A 153 14.48 -0.60 22.09
C ASP A 153 13.93 0.37 21.02
N TRP A 154 13.67 -0.10 19.79
CA TRP A 154 13.13 0.75 18.75
C TRP A 154 11.69 1.17 19.07
N THR A 155 11.39 2.46 19.05
CA THR A 155 10.01 2.94 19.18
C THR A 155 9.20 2.62 17.91
N ASP A 156 7.88 2.47 18.04
CA ASP A 156 7.02 2.16 16.88
C ASP A 156 7.16 3.19 15.75
N LYS A 157 7.39 4.45 16.13
CA LYS A 157 7.65 5.55 15.19
C LYS A 157 8.96 5.36 14.42
N GLN A 158 10.03 4.89 15.08
CA GLN A 158 11.29 4.58 14.40
C GLN A 158 11.13 3.41 13.42
N VAL A 159 10.32 2.41 13.78
CA VAL A 159 9.96 1.32 12.87
C VAL A 159 9.19 1.89 11.67
N THR A 160 8.21 2.77 11.88
CA THR A 160 7.45 3.42 10.79
C THR A 160 8.36 4.24 9.89
N ASP A 161 9.25 5.05 10.47
CA ASP A 161 10.18 5.90 9.73
C ASP A 161 11.16 5.05 8.91
N TYR A 162 11.64 3.93 9.46
CA TYR A 162 12.47 2.95 8.74
C TYR A 162 11.72 2.36 7.54
N GLU A 163 10.50 1.87 7.74
CA GLU A 163 9.65 1.32 6.69
C GLU A 163 9.38 2.33 5.56
N LEU A 164 9.05 3.57 5.91
CA LEU A 164 8.83 4.65 4.94
C LEU A 164 10.13 5.03 4.21
N SER A 165 11.28 4.97 4.87
CA SER A 165 12.58 5.25 4.24
C SER A 165 12.91 4.26 3.12
N ILE A 166 12.59 2.98 3.32
CA ILE A 166 12.77 1.92 2.32
C ILE A 166 11.86 2.17 1.12
N VAL A 167 10.58 2.46 1.38
CA VAL A 167 9.62 2.78 0.30
C VAL A 167 10.11 3.99 -0.50
N ASN A 168 10.58 5.04 0.18
CA ASN A 168 11.08 6.24 -0.47
C ASN A 168 12.33 5.96 -1.32
N TYR A 169 13.24 5.10 -0.85
CA TYR A 169 14.40 4.66 -1.62
C TYR A 169 13.98 3.96 -2.91
N PHE A 170 13.08 2.97 -2.84
CA PHE A 170 12.63 2.23 -4.01
C PHE A 170 11.78 3.05 -4.98
N GLN A 171 11.06 4.08 -4.49
CA GLN A 171 10.24 4.94 -5.33
C GLN A 171 11.01 6.09 -6.00
N ARG A 172 11.99 6.69 -5.30
CA ARG A 172 12.63 7.94 -5.75
C ARG A 172 14.08 7.78 -6.15
N VAL A 173 14.83 6.90 -5.50
CA VAL A 173 16.28 6.80 -5.65
C VAL A 173 16.66 5.64 -6.55
N TYR A 174 16.05 4.48 -6.34
CA TYR A 174 16.35 3.27 -7.08
C TYR A 174 15.69 3.33 -8.47
N GLN A 175 16.52 3.29 -9.52
CA GLN A 175 16.09 3.27 -10.92
C GLN A 175 16.52 1.95 -11.55
N PRO A 176 15.68 0.90 -11.44
CA PRO A 176 15.98 -0.41 -12.04
C PRO A 176 15.99 -0.34 -13.56
N GLU A 177 16.73 -1.22 -14.23
CA GLU A 177 16.79 -1.27 -15.69
C GLU A 177 15.70 -2.18 -16.27
N PHE A 178 15.50 -3.38 -15.70
CA PHE A 178 14.61 -4.40 -16.26
C PHE A 178 13.34 -4.64 -15.44
N VAL A 179 13.34 -4.25 -14.16
CA VAL A 179 12.24 -4.52 -13.23
C VAL A 179 11.50 -3.27 -12.79
N GLN A 180 10.23 -3.41 -12.45
CA GLN A 180 9.45 -2.41 -11.74
C GLN A 180 9.12 -2.97 -10.35
N ILE A 181 9.48 -2.21 -9.33
CA ILE A 181 9.35 -2.63 -7.93
C ILE A 181 8.25 -1.80 -7.26
N PHE A 182 7.30 -2.47 -6.62
CA PHE A 182 6.30 -1.86 -5.76
C PHE A 182 6.46 -2.38 -4.35
N VAL A 183 6.84 -1.50 -3.43
CA VAL A 183 6.93 -1.83 -2.00
C VAL A 183 5.62 -1.44 -1.34
N VAL A 184 5.00 -2.40 -0.66
CA VAL A 184 3.73 -2.23 0.05
C VAL A 184 3.93 -2.60 1.51
N ASN A 185 3.47 -1.70 2.39
CA ASN A 185 3.45 -1.89 3.83
C ASN A 185 2.25 -1.13 4.42
N PHE A 186 1.72 -1.58 5.55
CA PHE A 186 0.70 -0.90 6.34
C PHE A 186 1.09 0.55 6.66
N SER A 187 2.31 0.79 7.14
CA SER A 187 2.81 2.15 7.44
C SER A 187 2.77 3.09 6.23
N TYR A 188 3.05 2.57 5.04
CA TYR A 188 2.96 3.35 3.80
C TYR A 188 1.52 3.65 3.41
N ILE A 189 0.63 2.67 3.55
CA ILE A 189 -0.79 2.85 3.24
C ILE A 189 -1.42 3.87 4.19
N ASP A 190 -1.13 3.82 5.49
CA ASP A 190 -1.65 4.80 6.46
C ASP A 190 -1.16 6.23 6.15
N TYR A 191 0.11 6.35 5.76
CA TYR A 191 0.69 7.61 5.30
C TYR A 191 -0.01 8.13 4.03
N GLU A 192 -0.25 7.26 3.06
CA GLU A 192 -0.94 7.60 1.81
C GLU A 192 -2.41 8.00 2.04
N ILE A 193 -3.14 7.28 2.90
CA ILE A 193 -4.53 7.61 3.27
C ILE A 193 -4.59 8.97 3.96
N THR A 194 -3.70 9.23 4.92
CA THR A 194 -3.66 10.50 5.65
C THR A 194 -3.31 11.65 4.70
N ARG A 195 -2.33 11.46 3.81
CA ARG A 195 -1.93 12.45 2.81
C ARG A 195 -3.06 12.75 1.82
N ALA A 196 -3.75 11.72 1.33
CA ALA A 196 -4.89 11.88 0.43
C ALA A 196 -6.05 12.63 1.10
N GLY A 197 -6.36 12.31 2.36
CA GLY A 197 -7.38 13.03 3.12
C GLY A 197 -7.04 14.51 3.31
N LEU A 198 -5.79 14.83 3.65
CA LEU A 198 -5.32 16.21 3.76
C LEU A 198 -5.31 16.95 2.42
N SER A 199 -5.08 16.24 1.31
CA SER A 199 -5.13 16.82 -0.04
C SER A 199 -6.54 17.27 -0.45
N MET A 200 -7.61 16.79 0.20
CA MET A 200 -8.99 17.22 -0.06
C MET A 200 -9.37 18.51 0.67
N LEU A 201 -8.70 18.80 1.80
CA LEU A 201 -8.95 19.96 2.64
C LEU A 201 -8.90 21.33 1.91
N PRO A 202 -7.93 21.63 1.02
CA PRO A 202 -7.92 22.92 0.32
C PRO A 202 -9.14 23.11 -0.59
N TYR A 203 -9.65 22.05 -1.22
CA TYR A 203 -10.85 22.13 -2.06
C TYR A 203 -12.10 22.45 -1.25
N LEU A 204 -12.21 21.85 -0.06
CA LEU A 204 -13.30 22.13 0.88
C LEU A 204 -13.28 23.60 1.34
N ILE A 205 -12.11 24.14 1.66
CA ILE A 205 -11.96 25.56 2.05
C ILE A 205 -12.41 26.49 0.92
N VAL A 206 -11.99 26.21 -0.32
CA VAL A 206 -12.40 27.00 -1.50
C VAL A 206 -13.91 26.90 -1.71
N GLY A 207 -14.49 25.70 -1.55
CA GLY A 207 -15.94 25.48 -1.63
C GLY A 207 -16.71 26.33 -0.61
N PHE A 208 -16.30 26.33 0.65
CA PHE A 208 -16.91 27.18 1.68
C PHE A 208 -16.76 28.68 1.39
N ALA A 209 -15.60 29.12 0.89
CA ALA A 209 -15.39 30.51 0.52
C ALA A 209 -16.33 30.94 -0.63
N ILE A 210 -16.45 30.14 -1.68
CA ILE A 210 -17.34 30.41 -2.81
C ILE A 210 -18.81 30.42 -2.34
N MET A 211 -19.22 29.45 -1.53
CA MET A 211 -20.58 29.40 -0.96
C MET A 211 -20.88 30.64 -0.11
N SER A 212 -19.94 31.08 0.73
CA SER A 212 -20.09 32.29 1.54
C SER A 212 -20.21 33.55 0.67
N VAL A 213 -19.34 33.72 -0.32
CA VAL A 213 -19.37 34.91 -1.20
C VAL A 213 -20.66 34.96 -2.02
N CYS A 214 -21.06 33.84 -2.64
CA CYS A 214 -22.30 33.77 -3.41
C CYS A 214 -23.52 34.08 -2.53
N SER A 215 -23.60 33.49 -1.34
CA SER A 215 -24.71 33.72 -0.40
C SER A 215 -24.79 35.18 0.07
N THR A 216 -23.66 35.81 0.39
CA THR A 216 -23.62 37.24 0.75
C THR A 216 -24.02 38.14 -0.43
N LEU A 217 -23.60 37.81 -1.65
CA LEU A 217 -23.94 38.60 -2.83
C LEU A 217 -25.43 38.48 -3.18
N SER A 218 -25.99 37.27 -3.19
CA SER A 218 -27.41 37.04 -3.45
C SER A 218 -28.32 37.74 -2.43
N THR A 219 -27.95 37.71 -1.15
CA THR A 219 -28.71 38.39 -0.09
C THR A 219 -28.60 39.92 -0.19
N LEU A 220 -27.42 40.45 -0.55
CA LEU A 220 -27.21 41.89 -0.74
C LEU A 220 -28.00 42.44 -1.94
N ILE A 221 -28.02 41.71 -3.07
CA ILE A 221 -28.80 42.08 -4.26
C ILE A 221 -30.30 42.07 -3.94
N SER A 222 -30.78 41.04 -3.22
CA SER A 222 -32.19 40.94 -2.81
C SER A 222 -32.60 42.08 -1.87
N ALA A 223 -31.74 42.46 -0.91
CA ALA A 223 -31.99 43.58 0.00
C ALA A 223 -31.99 44.94 -0.71
N ALA A 224 -31.14 45.12 -1.72
CA ALA A 224 -31.13 46.32 -2.56
C ALA A 224 -32.43 46.47 -3.37
N TYR A 225 -32.96 45.38 -3.91
CA TYR A 225 -34.21 45.39 -4.67
C TYR A 225 -35.42 45.82 -3.82
N MET A 226 -35.48 45.43 -2.54
CA MET A 226 -36.57 45.80 -1.64
C MET A 226 -36.45 47.21 -1.02
N GLN A 227 -35.48 48.03 -1.43
CA GLN A 227 -35.21 49.37 -0.87
C GLN A 227 -35.03 49.39 0.66
N GLN A 228 -34.53 48.31 1.28
CA GLN A 228 -34.31 48.20 2.73
C GLN A 228 -32.82 48.21 3.11
N ILE A 229 -32.02 49.04 2.43
CA ILE A 229 -30.57 49.12 2.69
C ILE A 229 -30.34 50.10 3.84
N SER A 230 -30.16 49.59 5.07
CA SER A 230 -29.62 50.39 6.18
C SER A 230 -28.36 49.75 6.73
N PHE A 231 -27.31 50.56 6.92
CA PHE A 231 -25.96 50.13 7.34
C PHE A 231 -25.94 49.37 8.68
N HIS A 232 -26.94 49.57 9.54
CA HIS A 232 -27.11 48.83 10.80
C HIS A 232 -27.54 47.36 10.60
N LYS A 233 -28.09 46.99 9.43
CA LYS A 233 -28.63 45.65 9.15
C LYS A 233 -27.67 44.72 8.39
N SER A 234 -26.52 45.19 7.90
CA SER A 234 -25.58 44.37 7.12
C SER A 234 -24.80 43.35 7.96
N SER A 235 -24.42 43.73 9.19
CA SER A 235 -23.68 42.86 10.12
C SER A 235 -24.40 41.53 10.44
N PRO A 236 -25.70 41.50 10.79
CA PRO A 236 -26.41 40.23 11.05
C PRO A 236 -26.64 39.38 9.80
N ILE A 237 -26.68 39.96 8.59
CA ILE A 237 -26.88 39.22 7.33
C ILE A 237 -25.64 38.40 6.96
N VAL A 238 -24.44 39.00 7.10
CA VAL A 238 -23.17 38.29 6.86
C VAL A 238 -23.00 37.16 7.88
N ALA A 239 -23.28 37.41 9.16
CA ALA A 239 -23.25 36.38 10.17
C ALA A 239 -24.18 35.20 9.81
N ARG A 240 -25.45 35.47 9.46
CA ARG A 240 -26.42 34.41 9.14
C ARG A 240 -26.05 33.59 7.90
N ALA A 241 -25.47 34.21 6.88
CA ALA A 241 -25.03 33.54 5.65
C ALA A 241 -23.81 32.63 5.87
N THR A 242 -22.92 32.96 6.80
CA THR A 242 -21.75 32.13 7.13
C THR A 242 -22.09 30.97 8.07
N TYR A 243 -23.05 31.13 8.98
CA TYR A 243 -23.46 30.07 9.92
C TYR A 243 -24.45 29.06 9.35
N GLN A 244 -25.30 29.43 8.39
CA GLN A 244 -26.29 28.51 7.81
C GLN A 244 -25.70 27.21 7.25
N PRO A 245 -24.66 27.20 6.41
CA PRO A 245 -24.09 25.94 5.89
C PRO A 245 -23.49 25.05 7.00
N ILE A 246 -23.07 25.62 8.13
CA ILE A 246 -22.54 24.87 9.28
C ILE A 246 -23.67 24.20 10.07
N THR A 247 -24.83 24.87 10.22
CA THR A 247 -26.00 24.33 10.93
C THR A 247 -26.81 23.30 10.13
N TRP A 248 -26.68 23.29 8.80
CA TRP A 248 -27.31 22.27 7.95
C TRP A 248 -26.63 20.90 8.08
N ASP A 249 -25.34 20.87 8.43
CA ASP A 249 -24.60 19.62 8.67
C ASP A 249 -25.05 18.94 9.97
N GLU A 250 -25.29 19.69 11.05
CA GLU A 250 -25.81 19.13 12.31
C GLU A 250 -27.29 18.70 12.22
N THR A 251 -28.13 19.44 11.49
CA THR A 251 -29.56 19.10 11.36
C THR A 251 -29.85 18.03 10.30
N GLY A 252 -29.04 17.95 9.25
CA GLY A 252 -29.09 16.86 8.26
C GLY A 252 -28.70 15.51 8.87
N PHE A 253 -27.72 15.48 9.79
CA PHE A 253 -27.30 14.26 10.46
C PHE A 253 -28.35 13.73 11.46
N LEU A 254 -29.06 14.62 12.16
CA LEU A 254 -30.13 14.24 13.09
C LEU A 254 -31.38 13.70 12.37
N LEU A 255 -31.75 14.26 11.21
CA LEU A 255 -32.90 13.78 10.41
C LEU A 255 -32.66 12.42 9.76
N SER A 256 -31.41 12.04 9.48
CA SER A 256 -31.09 10.70 8.97
C SER A 256 -31.15 9.59 10.04
N SER A 257 -31.06 9.94 11.33
CA SER A 257 -31.10 8.96 12.43
C SER A 257 -32.51 8.58 12.90
N HIS A 258 -33.54 9.27 12.39
CA HIS A 258 -34.95 9.00 12.68
C HIS A 258 -35.73 8.38 11.51
N LEU A 259 -35.05 8.08 10.39
CA LEU A 259 -35.62 7.42 9.20
C LEU A 259 -34.95 6.07 8.85
N LEU A 260 -34.31 5.44 9.84
CA LEU A 260 -33.96 4.01 9.86
C LEU A 260 -34.57 3.38 11.12
#